data_AF-A0A2A2Q0C8-F1
#
_entry.id   AF-A0A2A2Q0C8-F1
#
_cell.length_a   1.000
_cell.length_b   1.000
_cell.length_c   1.000
_cell.angle_alpha   90.00
_cell.angle_beta   90.00
_cell.angle_gamma   90.00
#
_symmetry.space_group_name_H-M   'P 1'
#
loop_
_entity.id
_entity.type
_entity.pdbx_description
1 polymer ?
#
loop_
_entity_poly.entity_id
_entity_poly.type
_entity_poly.pdbx_seq_one_letter_code
_entity_poly.pdbx_strand_id
1 'polypeptide(L)' 'MKPKTLKQLSNLCFVLGFASIIGSIAIWFLTGGTTAESVAHAERFGIFVGLWAPTFLILSNRFDRYAERVVG' A
#
# COMPACT_ATOMS: atom_id res chain seq x y z
N MET A 1 -12.07 20.24 0.73
CA MET A 1 -11.10 19.76 -0.28
C MET A 1 -11.78 19.75 -1.64
N LYS A 2 -11.07 20.10 -2.73
CA LYS A 2 -11.66 20.05 -4.08
C LYS A 2 -11.89 18.59 -4.49
N PRO A 3 -13.02 18.22 -5.14
CA PRO A 3 -13.30 16.84 -5.55
C PRO A 3 -12.20 16.19 -6.40
N LYS A 4 -11.58 16.99 -7.29
CA LYS A 4 -10.41 16.57 -8.08
C LYS A 4 -9.25 16.06 -7.21
N THR A 5 -8.95 16.76 -6.12
CA THR A 5 -7.89 16.36 -5.17
C THR A 5 -8.22 15.04 -4.48
N LEU A 6 -9.48 14.81 -4.13
CA LEU A 6 -9.92 13.55 -3.51
C LEU A 6 -9.78 12.36 -4.48
N LYS A 7 -10.18 12.52 -5.75
CA LYS A 7 -9.97 11.47 -6.77
C LYS A 7 -8.48 11.23 -7.05
N GLN A 8 -7.64 12.27 -7.04
CA GLN A 8 -6.18 12.09 -7.15
C GLN A 8 -5.60 11.29 -5.98
N LEU A 9 -6.03 11.58 -4.74
CA LEU A 9 -5.63 10.82 -3.56
C LEU A 9 -6.13 9.37 -3.63
N SER A 10 -7.37 9.16 -4.09
CA SER A 10 -7.91 7.82 -4.33
C SER A 10 -7.02 6.98 -5.24
N ASN A 11 -6.65 7.53 -6.41
CA ASN A 11 -5.80 6.85 -7.38
C ASN A 11 -4.38 6.62 -6.83
N LEU A 12 -3.83 7.59 -6.10
CA LEU A 12 -2.51 7.44 -5.47
C LEU A 12 -2.53 6.29 -4.46
N CYS A 13 -3.53 6.26 -3.56
CA CYS A 13 -3.70 5.16 -2.61
C CYS A 13 -3.91 3.81 -3.33
N PHE A 14 -4.65 3.77 -4.43
CA PHE A 14 -4.82 2.53 -5.20
C PHE A 14 -3.48 1.99 -5.70
N VAL A 15 -2.67 2.83 -6.34
CA VAL A 15 -1.34 2.45 -6.85
C VAL A 15 -0.40 2.06 -5.71
N LEU A 16 -0.40 2.82 -4.60
CA LEU A 16 0.40 2.49 -3.41
C LEU A 16 0.01 1.15 -2.79
N GLY A 17 -1.26 0.76 -2.87
CA GLY A 17 -1.73 -0.56 -2.44
C GLY A 17 -1.05 -1.69 -3.22
N PHE A 18 -1.03 -1.60 -4.56
CA PHE A 18 -0.31 -2.58 -5.40
C PHE A 18 1.20 -2.51 -5.22
N ALA A 19 1.76 -1.30 -5.11
CA ALA A 19 3.19 -1.11 -4.89
C ALA A 19 3.65 -1.72 -3.57
N SER A 20 2.81 -1.69 -2.52
CA SER A 20 3.07 -2.34 -1.23
C SER A 20 3.14 -3.87 -1.36
N ILE A 21 2.26 -4.49 -2.17
CA ILE A 21 2.30 -5.93 -2.44
C ILE A 21 3.57 -6.31 -3.19
N ILE A 22 3.92 -5.58 -4.25
CA ILE A 22 5.13 -5.86 -5.03
C ILE A 22 6.37 -5.62 -4.16
N GLY A 23 6.36 -4.55 -3.35
CA GLY A 23 7.43 -4.20 -2.43
C GLY A 23 7.67 -5.29 -1.37
N SER A 24 6.61 -5.87 -0.79
CA SER A 24 6.77 -6.94 0.21
C SER A 24 7.42 -8.20 -0.38
N ILE A 25 7.02 -8.58 -1.60
CA ILE A 25 7.61 -9.70 -2.34
C ILE A 25 9.08 -9.40 -2.66
N ALA A 26 9.37 -8.19 -3.14
CA ALA A 26 10.73 -7.77 -3.46
C ALA A 26 11.64 -7.77 -2.23
N ILE A 27 11.16 -7.28 -1.07
CA ILE A 27 11.90 -7.30 0.20
C ILE A 27 12.26 -8.73 0.59
N TRP A 28 11.30 -9.66 0.54
CA TRP A 28 11.57 -11.05 0.87
C TRP A 28 12.60 -11.66 -0.09
N PHE A 29 12.45 -11.41 -1.40
CA PHE A 29 13.35 -11.96 -2.42
C PHE A 29 14.78 -11.41 -2.34
N LEU A 30 14.94 -10.10 -2.09
CA LEU A 30 16.24 -9.44 -2.06
C LEU A 30 16.98 -9.62 -0.73
N THR A 31 16.24 -9.72 0.37
CA THR A 31 16.80 -9.69 1.73
C THR A 31 16.77 -11.05 2.43
N GLY A 32 16.14 -12.06 1.83
CA GLY A 32 16.11 -13.45 2.31
C GLY A 32 17.44 -14.20 2.14
N GLY A 33 18.57 -13.56 2.46
CA GLY A 33 19.93 -14.08 2.34
C GLY A 33 20.26 -15.25 3.29
N THR A 34 21.54 -15.67 3.30
CA THR A 34 21.99 -16.95 3.86
C THR A 34 22.11 -17.02 5.39
N THR A 35 21.99 -15.90 6.11
CA THR A 35 22.08 -15.90 7.58
C THR A 35 20.68 -15.87 8.20
N ALA A 36 20.46 -16.67 9.25
CA ALA A 36 19.15 -16.78 9.91
C ALA A 36 18.60 -15.44 10.42
N GLU A 37 19.49 -14.52 10.81
CA GLU A 37 19.12 -13.18 11.24
C GLU A 37 18.60 -12.30 10.08
N SER A 38 19.25 -12.37 8.91
CA SER A 38 18.81 -11.62 7.72
C SER A 38 17.45 -12.08 7.20
N VAL A 39 17.19 -13.39 7.24
CA VAL A 39 15.90 -13.99 6.86
C VAL A 39 14.79 -13.50 7.80
N ALA A 40 15.00 -13.60 9.12
CA ALA A 40 13.99 -13.20 10.09
C ALA A 40 13.65 -11.70 10.00
N HIS A 41 14.63 -10.85 9.68
CA HIS A 41 14.39 -9.42 9.46
C HIS A 41 13.60 -9.18 8.16
N ALA A 42 13.97 -9.86 7.07
CA ALA A 42 13.31 -9.76 5.78
C ALA A 42 11.83 -10.16 5.83
N GLU A 43 11.52 -11.26 6.51
CA GLU A 43 10.13 -11.74 6.67
C GLU A 43 9.28 -10.74 7.46
N ARG A 44 9.79 -10.23 8.58
CA ARG A 44 9.06 -9.24 9.41
C ARG A 44 8.82 -7.95 8.65
N PHE A 45 9.84 -7.44 7.96
CA PHE A 45 9.72 -6.20 7.20
C PHE A 45 8.81 -6.37 5.97
N GLY A 46 8.92 -7.49 5.26
CA GLY A 46 8.04 -7.84 4.14
C GLY A 46 6.57 -7.91 4.57
N ILE A 47 6.26 -8.60 5.68
CA ILE A 47 4.90 -8.66 6.23
C ILE A 47 4.39 -7.25 6.59
N PHE A 48 5.21 -6.45 7.28
CA PHE A 48 4.84 -5.10 7.67
C PHE A 48 4.50 -4.22 6.46
N VAL A 49 5.34 -4.26 5.41
CA VAL A 49 5.09 -3.52 4.16
C VAL A 49 3.87 -4.07 3.43
N GLY A 50 3.66 -5.39 3.41
CA GLY A 50 2.50 -6.02 2.77
C GLY A 50 1.17 -5.66 3.46
N LEU A 51 1.18 -5.41 4.77
CA LEU A 51 0.01 -4.95 5.52
C LEU A 51 -0.41 -3.52 5.18
N TRP A 52 0.41 -2.74 4.49
CA TRP A 52 0.00 -1.41 4.02
C TRP A 52 -1.01 -1.48 2.86
N ALA A 53 -1.00 -2.57 2.07
CA ALA A 53 -1.90 -2.76 0.94
C ALA A 53 -3.39 -2.62 1.33
N PRO A 54 -3.93 -3.35 2.32
CA PRO A 54 -5.33 -3.18 2.72
C PRO A 54 -5.64 -1.76 3.18
N THR A 55 -4.74 -1.11 3.93
CA THR A 55 -4.92 0.27 4.37
C THR A 55 -5.05 1.23 3.19
N PHE A 56 -4.15 1.14 2.22
CA PHE A 56 -4.17 1.98 1.04
C PHE A 56 -5.41 1.73 0.16
N LEU A 57 -5.81 0.47 -0.04
CA LEU A 57 -7.01 0.14 -0.81
C LEU A 57 -8.30 0.63 -0.12
N ILE A 58 -8.38 0.54 1.21
CA ILE A 58 -9.51 1.08 1.99
C ILE A 58 -9.55 2.61 1.86
N LEU A 59 -8.41 3.29 1.99
CA LEU A 59 -8.32 4.75 1.84
C LEU A 59 -8.69 5.20 0.43
N SER A 60 -8.24 4.47 -0.59
CA SER A 60 -8.61 4.71 -1.99
C SER A 60 -10.12 4.72 -2.16
N ASN A 61 -10.79 3.63 -1.78
CA ASN A 61 -12.25 3.53 -1.83
C ASN A 61 -12.95 4.62 -1.01
N ARG A 62 -12.42 4.98 0.16
CA ARG A 62 -13.00 6.02 1.02
C ARG A 62 -12.94 7.40 0.37
N PHE A 63 -11.79 7.78 -0.20
CA PHE A 63 -11.63 9.04 -0.91
C PHE A 63 -12.50 9.10 -2.15
N ASP A 64 -12.62 7.99 -2.87
CA ASP A 64 -13.42 7.88 -4.08
C ASP A 64 -14.91 8.18 -3.82
N ARG A 65 -15.47 7.49 -2.81
CA ARG A 65 -16.86 7.66 -2.37
C ARG A 65 -17.11 9.04 -1.75
N TYR A 66 -16.14 9.59 -1.04
CA TYR A 66 -16.28 10.93 -0.46
C TYR A 66 -16.27 12.00 -1.55
N ALA A 67 -15.47 11.84 -2.61
CA ALA A 67 -15.47 12.74 -3.75
C ALA A 67 -16.84 12.79 -4.45
N GLU A 68 -17.49 11.65 -4.62
CA GLU A 68 -18.83 11.55 -5.23
C GLU A 68 -19.89 12.28 -4.41
N ARG A 69 -19.89 12.08 -3.09
CA ARG A 69 -20.83 12.75 -2.17
C ARG A 69 -20.68 14.27 -2.11
N VAL A 70 -19.51 14.80 -2.46
CA VAL A 70 -19.26 16.25 -2.46
C VAL A 70 -19.60 16.88 -3.82
N VAL A 71 -19.73 16.07 -4.88
CA VAL A 71 -20.07 16.51 -6.23
C VAL A 71 -21.57 16.45 -6.51
N GLY A 72 -22.27 15.46 -5.96
CA GLY A 72 -23.74 15.35 -6.02
C GLY A 72 -24.43 16.26 -5.02
#